data_AF-A0A9D9K9F0-F1
#
_entry.id   AF-A0A9D9K9F0-F1
#
_cell.length_a   1.000
_cell.length_b   1.000
_cell.length_c   1.000
_cell.angle_alpha   90.00
_cell.angle_beta   90.00
_cell.angle_gamma   90.00
#
_symmetry.space_group_name_H-M   'P 1'
#
loop_
_entity.id
_entity.type
_entity.pdbx_description
1 polymer ?
#
loop_
_entity_poly.entity_id
_entity_poly.type
_entity_poly.pdbx_seq_one_letter_code
_entity_poly.pdbx_strand_id
1 'polypeptide(L)'
;MDYLYYLANASLTLRIVEHLQRENFPVRFVTVIHQIDGWVVRVKMQHPLDPQQDGDFQAYLEELGIPYPPNIRVQMALWSLETGQAPVDVMRRYQVAIVCHGQPDLEEIEAFRRQFVRGLGYCPETLA
;
A
#
# COMPACT_ATOMS: atom_id res chain seq x y z
N MET A 1 9.34 -0.95 -12.40
CA MET A 1 9.80 -1.58 -11.14
C MET A 1 8.61 -1.71 -10.20
N ASP A 2 8.61 -2.75 -9.37
CA ASP A 2 7.47 -3.15 -8.53
C ASP A 2 8.00 -3.64 -7.19
N TYR A 3 7.66 -2.94 -6.12
CA TYR A 3 8.12 -3.22 -4.77
C TYR A 3 6.93 -3.64 -3.93
N LEU A 4 7.05 -4.74 -3.20
CA LEU A 4 5.98 -5.27 -2.35
C LEU A 4 6.54 -5.66 -1.00
N TYR A 5 6.16 -4.90 0.03
CA TYR A 5 6.73 -5.01 1.36
C TYR A 5 5.64 -5.13 2.42
N TYR A 6 5.99 -5.82 3.50
CA TYR A 6 5.19 -5.95 4.70
C TYR A 6 5.77 -5.05 5.79
N LEU A 7 4.88 -4.32 6.48
CA LEU A 7 5.20 -3.36 7.52
C LEU A 7 4.40 -3.66 8.77
N ALA A 8 5.01 -3.44 9.93
CA ALA A 8 4.37 -3.74 11.20
C ALA A 8 3.21 -2.79 11.55
N ASN A 9 3.18 -1.56 11.01
CA ASN A 9 2.17 -0.57 11.39
C ASN A 9 1.95 0.54 10.35
N ALA A 10 0.89 1.31 10.58
CA ALA A 10 0.49 2.44 9.74
C ALA A 10 1.55 3.56 9.70
N SER A 11 2.29 3.80 10.78
CA SER A 11 3.30 4.86 10.83
C SER A 11 4.46 4.59 9.87
N LEU A 12 4.89 3.32 9.74
CA LEU A 12 5.88 2.93 8.74
C LEU A 12 5.33 3.07 7.30
N THR A 13 4.05 2.76 7.11
CA THR A 13 3.36 2.94 5.83
C THR A 13 3.36 4.42 5.42
N LEU A 14 3.01 5.33 6.35
CA LEU A 14 3.03 6.76 6.12
C LEU A 14 4.43 7.27 5.76
N ARG A 15 5.48 6.81 6.45
CA ARG A 15 6.87 7.17 6.14
C ARG A 15 7.24 6.85 4.69
N ILE A 16 6.80 5.71 4.15
CA ILE A 16 7.04 5.37 2.74
C ILE A 16 6.33 6.35 1.82
N VAL A 17 5.06 6.64 2.05
CA VAL A 17 4.28 7.57 1.21
C VAL A 17 4.86 8.99 1.26
N GLU A 18 5.24 9.46 2.45
CA GLU A 18 5.95 10.74 2.64
C GLU A 18 7.28 10.78 1.88
N HIS A 19 8.05 9.69 1.95
CA HIS A 19 9.32 9.59 1.23
C HIS A 19 9.11 9.64 -0.29
N LEU A 20 8.10 8.92 -0.81
CA LEU A 20 7.74 8.93 -2.23
C LEU A 20 7.36 10.34 -2.72
N GLN A 21 6.58 11.08 -1.94
CA GLN A 21 6.20 12.46 -2.25
C GLN A 21 7.40 13.42 -2.16
N ARG A 22 8.23 13.29 -1.12
CA ARG A 22 9.38 14.19 -0.88
C ARG A 22 10.46 14.07 -1.95
N GLU A 23 10.78 12.86 -2.37
CA GLU A 23 11.79 12.60 -3.41
C GLU A 23 11.23 12.71 -4.83
N ASN A 24 9.92 13.00 -4.98
CA ASN A 24 9.23 13.14 -6.26
C ASN A 24 9.45 11.96 -7.22
N PHE A 25 9.37 10.74 -6.68
CA PHE A 25 9.53 9.52 -7.46
C PHE A 25 8.45 9.43 -8.56
N PRO A 26 8.77 8.81 -9.71
CA PRO A 26 7.83 8.60 -10.81
C PRO A 26 6.85 7.46 -10.49
N VAL A 27 6.04 7.62 -9.44
CA VAL A 27 5.13 6.57 -8.97
C VAL A 27 3.91 6.49 -9.89
N ARG A 28 3.67 5.29 -10.43
CA ARG A 28 2.43 5.00 -11.16
C ARG A 28 1.26 4.84 -10.19
N PHE A 29 1.45 4.03 -9.15
CA PHE A 29 0.51 3.90 -8.05
C PHE A 29 1.17 3.29 -6.81
N VAL A 30 0.55 3.55 -5.66
CA VAL A 30 0.74 2.86 -4.39
C VAL A 30 -0.53 2.07 -4.09
N THR A 31 -0.39 0.87 -3.55
CA THR A 31 -1.50 0.11 -2.95
C THR A 31 -1.17 -0.21 -1.52
N VAL A 32 -2.09 0.07 -0.60
CA VAL A 32 -1.96 -0.29 0.81
C VAL A 32 -3.07 -1.23 1.19
N ILE A 33 -2.72 -2.39 1.74
CA ILE A 33 -3.66 -3.40 2.23
C ILE A 33 -3.40 -3.61 3.71
N HIS A 34 -4.43 -3.46 4.53
CA HIS A 34 -4.40 -3.82 5.93
C HIS A 34 -4.68 -5.32 6.11
N GLN A 35 -3.89 -5.97 6.96
CA GLN A 35 -4.07 -7.36 7.40
C GLN A 35 -4.10 -7.38 8.92
N ILE A 36 -4.51 -8.51 9.52
CA ILE A 36 -4.68 -8.64 10.98
C ILE A 36 -3.40 -8.25 11.73
N ASP A 37 -2.24 -8.63 11.21
CA ASP A 37 -0.96 -8.48 11.90
C ASP A 37 -0.06 -7.36 11.32
N GLY A 38 -0.56 -6.59 10.34
CA GLY A 38 0.27 -5.58 9.68
C GLY A 38 -0.26 -5.05 8.35
N TRP A 39 0.64 -4.44 7.60
CA TRP A 39 0.34 -3.60 6.44
C TRP A 39 1.16 -4.06 5.24
N VAL A 40 0.51 -4.28 4.11
CA VAL A 40 1.18 -4.60 2.84
C VAL A 40 1.17 -3.36 1.97
N VAL A 41 2.34 -2.94 1.50
CA VAL A 41 2.51 -1.80 0.62
C VAL A 41 3.11 -2.27 -0.69
N ARG A 42 2.40 -1.96 -1.78
CA ARG A 42 2.91 -2.11 -3.14
C ARG A 42 3.23 -0.74 -3.71
N VAL A 43 4.42 -0.56 -4.26
CA VAL A 43 4.81 0.65 -4.99
C VAL A 43 5.18 0.26 -6.41
N LYS A 44 4.43 0.78 -7.39
CA LYS A 44 4.70 0.57 -8.81
C LYS A 44 5.24 1.86 -9.41
N MET A 45 6.44 1.81 -9.99
CA MET A 45 7.02 2.95 -10.71
C MET A 45 6.48 3.02 -12.14
N GLN A 46 6.26 4.23 -12.65
CA GLN A 46 5.83 4.52 -14.02
C GLN A 46 6.93 4.19 -15.02
N HIS A 47 8.17 4.55 -14.70
CA HIS A 47 9.36 4.14 -15.43
C HIS A 47 10.39 3.57 -14.45
N PRO A 48 11.38 2.79 -14.93
CA PRO A 48 12.49 2.36 -14.10
C PRO A 48 13.22 3.56 -13.47
N LEU A 49 13.67 3.38 -12.23
CA LEU A 49 14.62 4.26 -11.56
C LEU A 49 16.02 3.98 -12.10
N ASP A 50 16.94 4.92 -11.91
CA ASP A 50 18.35 4.61 -12.12
C ASP A 50 18.85 3.59 -11.06
N PRO A 51 19.96 2.88 -11.29
CA PRO A 51 20.42 1.81 -10.39
C PRO A 51 20.73 2.29 -8.96
N GLN A 52 21.17 3.53 -8.79
CA GLN A 52 21.49 4.08 -7.47
C GLN A 52 20.19 4.39 -6.71
N GLN A 53 19.26 5.07 -7.37
CA GLN A 53 17.93 5.34 -6.81
C GLN A 53 17.16 4.07 -6.48
N ASP A 54 17.23 3.04 -7.33
CA ASP A 54 16.61 1.73 -7.07
C ASP A 54 17.23 1.09 -5.82
N GLY A 55 18.57 1.06 -5.72
CA GLY A 55 19.27 0.50 -4.56
C GLY A 55 18.98 1.25 -3.26
N ASP A 56 19.00 2.59 -3.30
CA ASP A 56 18.71 3.43 -2.14
C ASP A 56 17.26 3.26 -1.68
N PHE A 57 16.32 3.17 -2.63
CA PHE A 57 14.91 2.95 -2.31
C PHE A 57 14.65 1.55 -1.75
N GLN A 58 15.28 0.50 -2.31
CA GLN A 58 15.18 -0.85 -1.76
C GLN A 58 15.75 -0.92 -0.33
N ALA A 59 16.92 -0.32 -0.10
CA ALA A 59 17.53 -0.26 1.23
C ALA A 59 16.62 0.47 2.23
N TYR A 60 16.01 1.58 1.81
CA TYR A 60 15.03 2.29 2.63
C TYR A 60 13.81 1.43 2.96
N LEU A 61 13.26 0.68 2.01
CA LEU A 61 12.13 -0.23 2.24
C LEU A 61 12.49 -1.39 3.18
N GLU A 62 13.70 -1.94 3.05
CA GLU A 62 14.22 -3.01 3.91
C GLU A 62 14.53 -2.56 5.35
N GLU A 63 14.80 -1.26 5.57
CA GLU A 63 14.90 -0.71 6.92
C GLU A 63 13.52 -0.65 7.61
N LEU A 64 12.46 -0.37 6.85
CA LEU A 64 11.11 -0.19 7.39
C LEU A 64 10.30 -1.48 7.46
N GLY A 65 10.64 -2.48 6.66
CA GLY A 65 9.84 -3.67 6.47
C GLY A 65 10.63 -4.83 5.87
N ILE A 66 9.88 -5.84 5.43
CA ILE A 66 10.45 -7.01 4.78
C ILE A 66 9.77 -7.24 3.43
N PRO A 67 10.50 -7.75 2.42
CA PRO A 67 9.89 -8.18 1.17
C PRO A 67 8.74 -9.16 1.44
N TYR A 68 7.61 -8.93 0.80
CA TYR A 68 6.39 -9.68 1.07
C TYR A 68 6.07 -10.63 -0.09
N PRO A 69 6.13 -11.96 0.12
CA PRO A 69 5.64 -12.94 -0.84
C PRO A 69 4.12 -13.09 -0.67
N PRO A 70 3.28 -12.50 -1.55
CA PRO A 70 1.84 -12.50 -1.37
C PRO A 70 1.26 -13.90 -1.63
N ASN A 71 0.25 -14.29 -0.85
CA ASN A 71 -0.56 -15.46 -1.17
C ASN A 71 -1.45 -15.20 -2.41
N ILE A 72 -2.05 -16.26 -2.96
CA ILE A 72 -2.85 -16.17 -4.19
C ILE A 72 -3.99 -15.15 -4.10
N ARG A 73 -4.62 -15.00 -2.94
CA ARG A 73 -5.73 -14.05 -2.73
C ARG A 73 -5.24 -12.61 -2.85
N VAL A 74 -4.12 -12.29 -2.19
CA VAL A 74 -3.53 -10.95 -2.27
C VAL A 74 -2.99 -10.68 -3.66
N GLN A 75 -2.37 -11.67 -4.32
CA GLN A 75 -1.95 -11.54 -5.72
C GLN A 75 -3.12 -11.18 -6.64
N MET A 76 -4.24 -11.88 -6.53
CA MET A 76 -5.43 -11.61 -7.35
C MET A 76 -6.04 -10.24 -7.06
N ALA A 77 -6.03 -9.80 -5.80
CA ALA A 77 -6.47 -8.45 -5.44
C ALA A 77 -5.56 -7.38 -6.07
N LEU A 78 -4.24 -7.51 -5.92
CA LEU A 78 -3.27 -6.57 -6.49
C LEU A 78 -3.35 -6.50 -8.02
N TRP A 79 -3.55 -7.64 -8.68
CA TRP A 79 -3.76 -7.69 -10.14
C TRP A 79 -5.08 -7.04 -10.57
N SER A 80 -6.16 -7.28 -9.82
CA SER A 80 -7.48 -6.68 -10.11
C SER A 80 -7.44 -5.15 -9.98
N LEU A 81 -6.74 -4.63 -8.97
CA LEU A 81 -6.51 -3.19 -8.81
C LEU A 81 -5.69 -2.61 -9.96
N GLU A 82 -4.58 -3.25 -10.33
CA GLU A 82 -3.72 -2.79 -11.43
C GLU A 82 -4.44 -2.78 -12.79
N THR A 83 -5.41 -3.66 -12.99
CA THR A 83 -6.28 -3.69 -14.18
C THR A 83 -7.44 -2.69 -14.11
N GLY A 84 -7.52 -1.88 -13.05
CA GLY A 84 -8.44 -0.75 -12.92
C GLY A 84 -9.78 -1.09 -12.26
N GLN A 85 -9.92 -2.25 -11.60
CA GLN A 85 -11.13 -2.53 -10.84
C GLN A 85 -11.21 -1.66 -9.58
N ALA A 86 -12.42 -1.24 -9.22
CA ALA A 86 -12.63 -0.38 -8.06
C ALA A 86 -12.21 -1.10 -6.76
N PRO A 87 -11.49 -0.43 -5.85
CA PRO A 87 -11.04 -1.04 -4.58
C PRO A 87 -12.15 -1.73 -3.80
N VAL A 88 -13.35 -1.14 -3.73
CA VAL A 88 -14.50 -1.71 -3.02
C VAL A 88 -14.94 -3.06 -3.60
N ASP A 89 -14.95 -3.20 -4.92
CA ASP A 89 -15.31 -4.47 -5.57
C ASP A 89 -14.24 -5.54 -5.33
N VAL A 90 -12.96 -5.14 -5.37
CA VAL A 90 -11.82 -6.03 -5.08
C VAL A 90 -11.86 -6.48 -3.61
N MET A 91 -12.14 -5.58 -2.66
CA MET A 91 -12.29 -5.91 -1.25
C MET A 91 -13.40 -6.94 -1.04
N ARG A 92 -14.59 -6.71 -1.62
CA ARG A 92 -15.73 -7.64 -1.53
C ARG A 92 -15.41 -9.00 -2.14
N ARG A 93 -14.76 -9.03 -3.31
CA ARG A 93 -14.47 -10.26 -4.04
C ARG A 93 -13.39 -11.12 -3.36
N TYR A 94 -12.32 -10.50 -2.90
CA TYR A 94 -11.15 -11.21 -2.38
C TYR A 94 -11.04 -11.18 -0.86
N GLN A 95 -11.93 -10.49 -0.15
CA GLN A 95 -11.94 -10.41 1.31
C GLN A 95 -10.59 -9.89 1.86
N VAL A 96 -10.14 -8.77 1.30
CA VAL A 96 -8.94 -8.03 1.71
C VAL A 96 -9.33 -6.60 2.08
N ALA A 97 -8.69 -6.00 3.07
CA ALA A 97 -8.96 -4.61 3.46
C ALA A 97 -8.02 -3.67 2.72
N ILE A 98 -8.46 -3.14 1.58
CA ILE A 98 -7.69 -2.15 0.82
C ILE A 98 -7.91 -0.78 1.46
N VAL A 99 -6.81 -0.18 1.90
CA VAL A 99 -6.80 1.15 2.53
C VAL A 99 -6.75 2.23 1.46
N CYS A 100 -5.84 2.10 0.50
CA CYS A 100 -5.73 3.02 -0.63
C CYS A 100 -5.17 2.31 -1.88
N HIS A 101 -5.53 2.81 -3.06
CA HIS A 101 -4.94 2.43 -4.34
C HIS A 101 -4.95 3.64 -5.29
N GLY A 102 -3.78 4.13 -5.69
CA GLY A 102 -3.69 5.31 -6.57
C GLY A 102 -2.40 6.07 -6.38
N GLN A 103 -2.43 7.39 -6.53
CA GLN A 103 -1.27 8.24 -6.25
C GLN A 103 -0.88 8.16 -4.77
N PRO A 104 0.40 8.38 -4.42
CA PRO A 104 0.82 8.42 -3.02
C PRO A 104 0.05 9.51 -2.27
N ASP A 105 -0.85 9.11 -1.37
CA ASP A 105 -1.67 10.00 -0.55
C ASP A 105 -1.69 9.53 0.91
N LEU A 106 -1.47 10.47 1.82
CA LEU A 106 -1.42 10.24 3.26
C LEU A 106 -2.81 10.24 3.87
N GLU A 107 -3.77 10.97 3.28
CA GLU A 107 -5.07 11.23 3.91
C GLU A 107 -5.86 9.93 4.16
N GLU A 108 -5.91 9.03 3.17
CA GLU A 108 -6.64 7.76 3.29
C GLU A 108 -6.04 6.85 4.39
N ILE A 109 -4.71 6.77 4.46
CA ILE A 109 -4.00 5.96 5.46
C ILE A 109 -4.21 6.53 6.86
N GLU A 110 -4.14 7.86 7.01
CA GLU A 110 -4.40 8.52 8.28
C GLU A 110 -5.86 8.37 8.73
N ALA A 111 -6.82 8.52 7.82
CA ALA A 111 -8.23 8.36 8.09
C ALA A 111 -8.52 6.94 8.61
N PHE A 112 -7.99 5.93 7.93
CA PHE A 112 -8.10 4.53 8.35
C PHE A 112 -7.46 4.30 9.73
N ARG A 113 -6.24 4.82 9.96
CA ARG A 113 -5.56 4.73 11.27
C ARG A 113 -6.42 5.33 12.39
N ARG A 114 -7.02 6.50 12.18
CA ARG A 114 -7.88 7.17 13.17
C ARG A 114 -9.14 6.36 13.49
N GLN A 115 -9.75 5.72 12.50
CA GLN A 115 -10.94 4.87 12.69
C GLN A 115 -10.62 3.60 13.47
N PHE A 116 -9.45 3.00 13.21
CA PHE A 116 -8.95 1.85 13.98
C PHE A 116 -8.75 2.20 15.46
N VAL A 117 -8.10 3.34 15.76
CA VAL A 117 -7.87 3.82 17.13
C VAL A 117 -9.17 4.14 17.87
N ARG A 118 -10.23 4.55 17.15
CA ARG A 118 -11.56 4.81 17.73
C ARG A 118 -12.36 3.54 18.06
N GLY A 119 -11.76 2.35 17.91
CA GLY A 119 -12.37 1.09 18.29
C GLY A 119 -13.52 0.64 17.39
N LEU A 120 -13.63 1.21 16.19
CA LEU A 120 -14.74 0.90 15.29
C LEU A 120 -14.62 -0.48 14.65
N GLY A 121 -13.45 -1.12 14.59
CA GLY A 121 -13.35 -2.54 14.20
C GLY A 121 -13.87 -2.89 12.79
N TYR A 122 -14.25 -1.92 11.97
CA TYR A 122 -14.74 -2.09 10.60
C TYR A 122 -14.17 -1.00 9.67
N CYS A 123 -14.01 -1.34 8.39
CA CYS A 123 -13.60 -0.42 7.31
C CYS A 123 -14.73 0.60 7.04
N PRO A 124 -14.42 1.89 6.82
CA PRO A 124 -15.44 2.94 6.76
C PRO A 124 -16.44 2.78 5.63
N GLU A 125 -17.52 3.55 5.76
CA GLU A 125 -18.75 3.64 4.97
C GLU A 125 -18.57 4.06 3.49
N THR A 126 -17.63 3.46 2.76
CA THR A 126 -17.72 3.36 1.29
C THR A 126 -18.51 2.12 0.85
N LEU A 127 -19.17 1.46 1.82
CA LEU A 127 -20.22 0.45 1.66
C LEU A 127 -21.62 1.07 1.89
N ALA A 128 -21.94 2.16 1.21
CA ALA A 128 -23.34 2.56 1.03
C ALA A 128 -24.03 1.67 -0.03
#